data_AF-A0A9J6FRE9-F1
#
_entry.id   AF-A0A9J6FRE9-F1
#
_cell.length_a   1.000
_cell.length_b   1.000
_cell.length_c   1.000
_cell.angle_alpha   90.00
_cell.angle_beta   90.00
_cell.angle_gamma   90.00
#
_symmetry.space_group_name_H-M   'P 1'
#
loop_
_entity.id
_entity.type
_entity.pdbx_description
1 polymer ?
#
loop_
_entity_poly.entity_id
_entity_poly.type
_entity_poly.pdbx_seq_one_letter_code
_entity_poly.pdbx_strand_id
1 'polypeptide(L)'
;MALPSKSCLDKHMKGFKSAFGFNSKVLSALQEKTKEMDEFSHHGGLVFDELKLSENINVKASGELTGFVDLGPFTDDRNKTEASDHGFVVMFQPFQATSKGITCKVPHLVEPGRNVHFISDFPHLIKCIRNAFVSTGLHIPDGHVHVDVVREAWKKDSESLTLKVMPHITQSHVQPTAFEKMRVNLAFQLFSEEVLKGIFLFKDHLVKTFKITPSTEKFIQKMERLIFIKRRKSLRKALNVIQQVQSFWKTFSPFCESGKSMLPSTVGGF
;
A
#
# COMPACT_ATOMS: atom_id res chain seq x y z
N MET A 1 -24.73 -31.39 17.99
CA MET A 1 -25.35 -30.06 17.72
C MET A 1 -26.33 -30.22 16.57
N ALA A 2 -27.57 -29.76 16.73
CA ALA A 2 -28.51 -29.69 15.61
C ALA A 2 -28.15 -28.47 14.76
N LEU A 3 -27.69 -28.70 13.53
CA LEU A 3 -27.39 -27.65 12.56
C LEU A 3 -28.40 -27.73 11.41
N PRO A 4 -28.77 -26.59 10.79
CA PRO A 4 -29.65 -26.58 9.64
C PRO A 4 -29.03 -27.32 8.45
N SER A 5 -29.90 -27.89 7.60
CA SER A 5 -29.45 -28.53 6.36
C SER A 5 -28.96 -27.50 5.34
N LYS A 6 -28.15 -27.96 4.36
CA LYS A 6 -27.69 -27.13 3.23
C LYS A 6 -28.84 -26.39 2.54
N SER A 7 -29.93 -27.09 2.25
CA SER A 7 -31.12 -26.49 1.60
C SER A 7 -31.77 -25.40 2.45
N CYS A 8 -31.77 -25.56 3.79
CA CYS A 8 -32.27 -24.54 4.70
C CYS A 8 -31.37 -23.30 4.66
N LEU A 9 -30.05 -23.47 4.66
CA LEU A 9 -29.09 -22.36 4.54
C LEU A 9 -29.22 -21.64 3.19
N ASP A 10 -29.28 -22.37 2.08
CA ASP A 10 -29.44 -21.77 0.74
C ASP A 10 -30.74 -20.95 0.65
N LYS A 11 -31.83 -21.40 1.30
CA LYS A 11 -33.09 -20.65 1.37
C LYS A 11 -32.93 -19.34 2.15
N HIS A 12 -32.18 -19.36 3.25
CA HIS A 12 -31.89 -18.14 4.02
C HIS A 12 -30.97 -17.20 3.23
N MET A 13 -29.95 -17.73 2.57
CA MET A 13 -29.01 -16.95 1.75
C MET A 13 -29.67 -16.29 0.55
N LYS A 14 -30.71 -16.90 -0.05
CA LYS A 14 -31.52 -16.27 -1.12
C LYS A 14 -32.15 -14.94 -0.71
N GLY A 15 -32.39 -14.70 0.58
CA GLY A 15 -32.88 -13.41 1.09
C GLY A 15 -31.84 -12.29 1.03
N PHE A 16 -30.55 -12.64 0.96
CA PHE A 16 -29.45 -11.71 0.80
C PHE A 16 -29.16 -11.52 -0.68
N LYS A 17 -29.77 -10.49 -1.29
CA LYS A 17 -29.39 -10.06 -2.63
C LYS A 17 -27.99 -9.43 -2.58
N SER A 18 -26.97 -10.14 -3.07
CA SER A 18 -25.70 -9.54 -3.47
C SER A 18 -25.86 -8.97 -4.88
N ALA A 19 -26.31 -7.73 -4.97
CA ALA A 19 -26.24 -6.96 -6.21
C ALA A 19 -24.99 -6.08 -6.19
N PHE A 20 -24.51 -5.68 -7.37
CA PHE A 20 -23.49 -4.65 -7.48
C PHE A 20 -24.02 -3.32 -6.93
N GLY A 21 -23.11 -2.48 -6.43
CA GLY A 21 -23.44 -1.21 -5.79
C GLY A 21 -23.81 -1.31 -4.31
N PHE A 22 -24.39 -0.23 -3.79
CA PHE A 22 -24.68 -0.10 -2.37
C PHE A 22 -26.02 -0.74 -2.01
N ASN A 23 -26.00 -1.65 -1.02
CA ASN A 23 -27.23 -2.25 -0.51
C ASN A 23 -27.93 -1.29 0.46
N SER A 24 -29.06 -0.73 0.03
CA SER A 24 -29.85 0.21 0.84
C SER A 24 -30.27 -0.36 2.20
N LYS A 25 -30.59 -1.66 2.29
CA LYS A 25 -30.94 -2.30 3.56
C LYS A 25 -29.77 -2.31 4.54
N VAL A 26 -28.55 -2.52 4.04
CA VAL A 26 -27.34 -2.47 4.86
C VAL A 26 -27.09 -1.04 5.33
N LEU A 27 -27.22 -0.05 4.45
CA LEU A 27 -27.08 1.36 4.81
C LEU A 27 -28.13 1.81 5.83
N SER A 28 -29.39 1.40 5.70
CA SER A 28 -30.44 1.68 6.68
C SER A 28 -30.15 1.01 8.04
N ALA A 29 -29.66 -0.23 8.04
CA ALA A 29 -29.27 -0.91 9.27
C ALA A 29 -28.05 -0.26 9.94
N LEU A 30 -27.09 0.23 9.15
CA LEU A 30 -25.97 1.03 9.64
C LEU A 30 -26.45 2.34 10.24
N GLN A 31 -27.34 3.06 9.56
CA GLN A 31 -27.92 4.30 10.05
C GLN A 31 -28.58 4.11 11.43
N GLU A 32 -29.37 3.04 11.60
CA GLU A 32 -30.01 2.73 12.89
C GLU A 32 -28.97 2.50 13.99
N LYS A 33 -27.93 1.72 13.72
CA LYS A 33 -26.86 1.45 14.68
C LYS A 33 -26.04 2.68 15.05
N THR A 34 -25.86 3.61 14.13
CA THR A 34 -25.08 4.84 14.37
C THR A 34 -25.86 5.90 15.15
N LYS A 35 -27.18 5.80 15.33
CA LYS A 35 -27.96 6.82 16.06
C LYS A 35 -27.51 7.02 17.50
N GLU A 36 -27.08 5.93 18.15
CA GLU A 36 -26.69 5.92 19.57
C GLU A 36 -25.18 6.11 19.78
N MET A 37 -24.41 6.17 18.68
CA MET A 37 -22.96 6.30 18.73
C MET A 37 -22.54 7.76 18.84
N ASP A 38 -21.43 8.00 19.54
CA ASP A 38 -20.85 9.32 19.66
C ASP A 38 -20.26 9.80 18.32
N GLU A 39 -20.16 11.13 18.17
CA GLU A 39 -19.66 11.74 16.93
C GLU A 39 -18.25 11.26 16.55
N PHE A 40 -17.38 10.98 17.52
CA PHE A 40 -16.03 10.49 17.24
C PHE A 40 -16.03 9.04 16.74
N SER A 41 -16.97 8.22 17.21
CA SER A 41 -17.16 6.85 16.74
C SER A 41 -17.74 6.75 15.33
N HIS A 42 -18.24 7.86 14.76
CA HIS A 42 -18.60 7.96 13.35
C HIS A 42 -17.42 8.24 12.42
N HIS A 43 -16.25 8.58 12.98
CA HIS A 43 -15.07 8.82 12.17
C HIS A 43 -14.47 7.52 11.63
N GLY A 44 -14.01 7.59 10.39
CA GLY A 44 -13.34 6.49 9.73
C GLY A 44 -12.78 6.93 8.39
N GLY A 45 -12.19 5.97 7.68
CA GLY A 45 -11.67 6.16 6.33
C GLY A 45 -12.42 5.29 5.35
N LEU A 46 -12.61 5.84 4.15
CA LEU A 46 -12.99 5.05 3.00
C LEU A 46 -11.71 4.55 2.33
N VAL A 47 -11.56 3.23 2.29
CA VAL A 47 -10.51 2.54 1.56
C VAL A 47 -11.15 1.98 0.31
N PHE A 48 -10.55 2.26 -0.84
CA PHE A 48 -11.00 1.73 -2.11
C PHE A 48 -9.82 1.12 -2.85
N ASP A 49 -10.09 0.03 -3.54
CA ASP A 49 -9.11 -0.66 -4.39
C ASP A 49 -9.84 -1.38 -5.52
N GLU A 50 -9.09 -1.71 -6.56
CA GLU A 50 -9.59 -2.41 -7.74
C GLU A 50 -9.15 -3.87 -7.72
N LEU A 51 -10.09 -4.77 -7.97
CA LEU A 51 -9.84 -6.20 -8.02
C LEU A 51 -9.96 -6.71 -9.45
N LYS A 52 -8.90 -7.30 -10.00
CA LYS A 52 -8.99 -8.02 -11.28
C LYS A 52 -9.87 -9.26 -11.11
N LEU A 53 -10.86 -9.39 -11.98
CA LEU A 53 -11.79 -10.50 -12.07
C LEU A 53 -11.51 -11.33 -13.33
N SER A 54 -11.90 -12.60 -13.29
CA SER A 54 -12.02 -13.39 -14.51
C SER A 54 -13.30 -13.00 -15.23
N GLU A 55 -13.19 -12.59 -16.48
CA GLU A 55 -14.34 -12.34 -17.35
C GLU A 55 -15.23 -13.60 -17.40
N ASN A 56 -16.49 -13.44 -17.01
CA ASN A 56 -17.45 -14.54 -17.02
C ASN A 56 -18.87 -14.01 -17.12
N ILE A 57 -19.63 -14.50 -18.09
CA ILE A 57 -21.04 -14.15 -18.28
C ILE A 57 -21.89 -15.29 -17.73
N ASN A 58 -22.75 -14.96 -16.77
CA ASN A 58 -23.62 -15.93 -16.10
C ASN A 58 -25.09 -15.52 -16.19
N VAL A 59 -25.96 -16.50 -16.40
CA VAL A 59 -27.41 -16.32 -16.43
C VAL A 59 -27.97 -16.67 -15.06
N LYS A 60 -28.55 -15.69 -14.36
CA LYS A 60 -29.25 -15.94 -13.11
C LYS A 60 -30.51 -16.77 -13.36
N ALA A 61 -31.00 -17.46 -12.32
CA ALA A 61 -32.30 -18.15 -12.35
C ALA A 61 -33.49 -17.21 -12.66
N SER A 62 -33.30 -15.89 -12.54
CA SER A 62 -34.28 -14.87 -12.98
C SER A 62 -34.29 -14.62 -14.49
N GLY A 63 -33.37 -15.21 -15.26
CA GLY A 63 -33.17 -14.96 -16.69
C GLY A 63 -32.30 -13.72 -16.98
N GLU A 64 -31.82 -13.03 -15.95
CA GLU A 64 -30.95 -11.86 -16.08
C GLU A 64 -29.50 -12.29 -16.37
N LEU A 65 -28.89 -11.69 -17.40
CA LEU A 65 -27.47 -11.85 -17.69
C LEU A 65 -26.63 -10.97 -16.76
N THR A 66 -25.55 -11.53 -16.24
CA THR A 66 -24.58 -10.83 -15.39
C THR A 66 -23.16 -11.10 -15.86
N GLY A 67 -22.23 -10.23 -15.49
CA GLY A 67 -20.84 -10.32 -15.92
C GLY A 67 -20.43 -9.29 -16.97
N PHE A 68 -21.32 -8.34 -17.29
CA PHE A 68 -20.99 -7.17 -18.11
C PHE A 68 -20.54 -6.00 -17.25
N VAL A 69 -19.90 -5.01 -17.88
CA VAL A 69 -19.51 -3.74 -17.24
C VAL A 69 -20.76 -3.02 -16.71
N ASP A 70 -20.74 -2.69 -15.42
CA ASP A 70 -21.79 -1.93 -14.73
C ASP A 70 -21.17 -0.76 -13.95
N LEU A 71 -21.27 0.44 -14.53
CA LEU A 71 -20.87 1.71 -13.92
C LEU A 71 -22.10 2.51 -13.44
N GLY A 72 -23.25 1.84 -13.27
CA GLY A 72 -24.52 2.47 -12.94
C GLY A 72 -24.94 3.49 -14.00
N PRO A 73 -25.28 4.75 -13.62
CA PRO A 73 -25.78 5.76 -14.56
C PRO A 73 -24.73 6.26 -15.55
N PHE A 74 -23.45 5.92 -15.34
CA PHE A 74 -22.32 6.32 -16.20
C PHE A 74 -21.91 5.22 -17.19
N THR A 75 -22.71 4.16 -17.33
CA THR A 75 -22.42 3.07 -18.28
C THR A 75 -22.78 3.49 -19.70
N ASP A 76 -21.76 3.74 -20.52
CA ASP A 76 -21.92 4.00 -21.95
C ASP A 76 -22.55 2.80 -22.69
N ASP A 77 -23.31 3.08 -23.75
CA ASP A 77 -24.00 2.03 -24.53
C ASP A 77 -23.05 0.98 -25.12
N ARG A 78 -21.79 1.35 -25.38
CA ARG A 78 -20.76 0.44 -25.89
C ARG A 78 -20.27 -0.55 -24.82
N ASN A 79 -20.26 -0.13 -23.56
CA ASN A 79 -19.69 -0.91 -22.46
C ASN A 79 -20.71 -1.91 -21.90
N LYS A 80 -22.02 -1.70 -22.15
CA LYS A 80 -23.11 -2.58 -21.69
C LYS A 80 -22.98 -4.03 -22.18
N THR A 81 -22.29 -4.26 -23.29
CA THR A 81 -22.06 -5.60 -23.86
C THR A 81 -20.65 -6.13 -23.60
N GLU A 82 -19.79 -5.34 -22.96
CA GLU A 82 -18.41 -5.72 -22.66
C GLU A 82 -18.36 -6.53 -21.36
N ALA A 83 -17.58 -7.59 -21.34
CA ALA A 83 -17.40 -8.40 -20.14
C ALA A 83 -16.62 -7.60 -19.08
N SER A 84 -17.12 -7.61 -17.84
CA SER A 84 -16.42 -6.98 -16.73
C SER A 84 -15.22 -7.84 -16.33
N ASP A 85 -14.06 -7.20 -16.27
CA ASP A 85 -12.78 -7.79 -15.92
C ASP A 85 -12.18 -7.19 -14.64
N HIS A 86 -12.83 -6.17 -14.07
CA HIS A 86 -12.45 -5.54 -12.81
C HIS A 86 -13.67 -5.24 -11.93
N GLY A 87 -13.47 -5.31 -10.61
CA GLY A 87 -14.44 -4.91 -9.61
C GLY A 87 -13.87 -3.81 -8.72
N PHE A 88 -14.60 -2.69 -8.61
CA PHE A 88 -14.24 -1.61 -7.69
C PHE A 88 -14.81 -1.90 -6.30
N VAL A 89 -13.94 -2.01 -5.29
CA VAL A 89 -14.32 -2.32 -3.91
C VAL A 89 -14.16 -1.09 -3.05
N VAL A 90 -15.20 -0.76 -2.28
CA VAL A 90 -15.17 0.32 -1.29
C VAL A 90 -15.45 -0.26 0.09
N MET A 91 -14.59 0.06 1.05
CA MET A 91 -14.70 -0.37 2.44
C MET A 91 -14.62 0.84 3.36
N PHE A 92 -15.52 0.89 4.34
CA PHE A 92 -15.42 1.85 5.44
C PHE A 92 -14.70 1.21 6.63
N GLN A 93 -13.59 1.80 7.05
CA GLN A 93 -12.84 1.39 8.22
C GLN A 93 -13.01 2.45 9.32
N PRO A 94 -13.73 2.15 10.41
CA PRO A 94 -13.85 3.08 11.53
C PRO A 94 -12.49 3.25 12.22
N PHE A 95 -12.13 4.50 12.51
CA PHE A 95 -10.99 4.84 13.35
C PHE A 95 -11.17 6.25 13.92
N GLN A 96 -10.71 6.42 15.15
CA GLN A 96 -10.71 7.72 15.81
C GLN A 96 -9.35 8.37 15.61
N ALA A 97 -9.31 9.50 14.91
CA ALA A 97 -8.11 10.29 14.75
C ALA A 97 -8.41 11.78 14.77
N THR A 98 -7.49 12.56 15.32
CA THR A 98 -7.50 14.02 15.24
C THR A 98 -6.28 14.45 14.46
N SER A 99 -6.47 15.17 13.36
CA SER A 99 -5.36 15.65 12.54
C SER A 99 -5.22 17.18 12.67
N LYS A 100 -3.99 17.64 12.90
CA LYS A 100 -3.61 19.06 12.82
C LYS A 100 -2.53 19.19 11.77
N GLY A 101 -2.72 20.08 10.78
CA GLY A 101 -1.69 20.40 9.78
C GLY A 101 -1.59 19.48 8.56
N ILE A 102 -2.69 18.83 8.14
CA ILE A 102 -2.74 18.10 6.86
C ILE A 102 -3.08 19.06 5.72
N THR A 103 -2.25 19.06 4.68
CA THR A 103 -2.43 19.85 3.45
C THR A 103 -3.30 19.16 2.42
N CYS A 104 -3.20 17.84 2.27
CA CYS A 104 -3.98 17.04 1.33
C CYS A 104 -5.41 16.79 1.84
N LYS A 105 -6.28 17.79 1.70
CA LYS A 105 -7.68 17.71 2.10
C LYS A 105 -8.59 18.51 1.17
N VAL A 106 -9.84 18.11 1.09
CA VAL A 106 -10.93 18.83 0.40
C VAL A 106 -12.10 19.02 1.37
N PRO A 107 -12.90 20.09 1.23
CA PRO A 107 -14.12 20.23 2.02
C PRO A 107 -15.07 19.07 1.72
N HIS A 108 -15.81 18.62 2.73
CA HIS A 108 -16.81 17.58 2.58
C HIS A 108 -17.97 18.08 1.71
N LEU A 109 -18.41 17.27 0.73
CA LEU A 109 -19.39 17.67 -0.28
C LEU A 109 -20.76 18.03 0.32
N VAL A 110 -21.13 17.43 1.46
CA VAL A 110 -22.44 17.64 2.11
C VAL A 110 -22.35 18.57 3.33
N GLU A 111 -21.17 18.68 3.95
CA GLU A 111 -21.01 19.36 5.24
C GLU A 111 -19.79 20.32 5.19
N PRO A 112 -20.01 21.61 4.94
CA PRO A 112 -18.93 22.58 4.72
C PRO A 112 -17.95 22.76 5.91
N GLY A 113 -18.28 22.26 7.10
CA GLY A 113 -17.43 22.30 8.30
C GLY A 113 -16.45 21.12 8.43
N ARG A 114 -16.62 20.06 7.63
CA ARG A 114 -15.78 18.85 7.69
C ARG A 114 -14.83 18.80 6.48
N ASN A 115 -13.67 18.18 6.69
CA ASN A 115 -12.69 17.96 5.63
C ASN A 115 -12.52 16.46 5.37
N VAL A 116 -12.43 16.09 4.11
CA VAL A 116 -12.02 14.76 3.67
C VAL A 116 -10.51 14.79 3.44
N HIS A 117 -9.80 13.92 4.14
CA HIS A 117 -8.35 13.83 4.08
C HIS A 117 -7.93 12.67 3.18
N PHE A 118 -6.98 12.93 2.28
CA PHE A 118 -6.44 11.87 1.40
C PHE A 118 -5.18 11.28 1.99
N ILE A 119 -5.13 9.95 2.02
CA ILE A 119 -4.00 9.17 2.52
C ILE A 119 -3.59 8.19 1.43
N SER A 120 -2.30 8.15 1.12
CA SER A 120 -1.75 7.14 0.21
C SER A 120 -1.49 5.83 0.95
N ASP A 121 -1.63 4.70 0.24
CA ASP A 121 -1.27 3.39 0.75
C ASP A 121 0.25 3.33 1.02
N PHE A 122 0.60 3.36 2.31
CA PHE A 122 1.98 3.36 2.76
C PHE A 122 2.75 2.08 2.35
N PRO A 123 2.23 0.86 2.61
CA PRO A 123 2.82 -0.36 2.05
C PRO A 123 3.12 -0.29 0.54
N HIS A 124 2.18 0.20 -0.27
CA HIS A 124 2.40 0.34 -1.71
C HIS A 124 3.43 1.41 -2.06
N LEU A 125 3.50 2.51 -1.32
CA LEU A 125 4.56 3.50 -1.50
C LEU A 125 5.96 2.89 -1.26
N ILE A 126 6.12 2.11 -0.20
CA ILE A 126 7.39 1.41 0.11
C ILE A 126 7.73 0.41 -1.00
N LYS A 127 6.75 -0.32 -1.53
CA LYS A 127 6.90 -1.21 -2.70
C LYS A 127 7.42 -0.44 -3.92
N CYS A 128 6.82 0.71 -4.24
CA CYS A 128 7.23 1.53 -5.38
C CYS A 128 8.66 2.05 -5.22
N ILE A 129 9.01 2.56 -4.03
CA ILE A 129 10.38 3.00 -3.71
C ILE A 129 11.36 1.84 -3.87
N ARG A 130 11.04 0.64 -3.37
CA ARG A 130 11.86 -0.56 -3.57
C ARG A 130 12.03 -0.85 -5.05
N ASN A 131 10.96 -0.87 -5.83
CA ASN A 131 11.03 -1.21 -7.24
C ASN A 131 11.97 -0.25 -7.99
N ALA A 132 11.87 1.05 -7.75
CA ALA A 132 12.77 2.06 -8.31
C ALA A 132 14.23 1.89 -7.83
N PHE A 133 14.43 1.66 -6.54
CA PHE A 133 15.75 1.40 -5.94
C PHE A 133 16.47 0.19 -6.55
N VAL A 134 15.70 -0.85 -6.92
CA VAL A 134 16.22 -2.10 -7.48
C VAL A 134 16.38 -2.05 -9.00
N SER A 135 15.55 -1.26 -9.72
CA SER A 135 15.59 -1.21 -11.19
C SER A 135 16.64 -0.24 -11.73
N THR A 136 16.56 1.02 -11.33
CA THR A 136 17.34 2.13 -11.90
C THR A 136 18.18 2.84 -10.85
N GLY A 137 17.85 2.63 -9.58
CA GLY A 137 18.34 3.44 -8.48
C GLY A 137 17.60 4.76 -8.39
N LEU A 138 17.87 5.48 -7.31
CA LEU A 138 17.26 6.75 -6.97
C LEU A 138 18.36 7.81 -6.89
N HIS A 139 18.12 8.98 -7.48
CA HIS A 139 18.98 10.14 -7.28
C HIS A 139 18.49 10.88 -6.04
N ILE A 140 19.30 10.87 -4.99
CA ILE A 140 19.05 11.60 -3.75
C ILE A 140 20.06 12.76 -3.63
N PRO A 141 19.79 13.81 -2.83
CA PRO A 141 20.73 14.90 -2.61
C PRO A 141 22.10 14.42 -2.13
N ASP A 142 22.13 13.31 -1.38
CA ASP A 142 23.34 12.66 -0.89
C ASP A 142 24.06 11.80 -1.96
N GLY A 143 23.55 11.69 -3.20
CA GLY A 143 24.13 10.92 -4.30
C GLY A 143 23.16 9.95 -4.98
N HIS A 144 23.66 9.13 -5.89
CA HIS A 144 22.87 8.03 -6.48
C HIS A 144 22.88 6.82 -5.53
N VAL A 145 21.70 6.28 -5.23
CA VAL A 145 21.54 5.08 -4.40
C VAL A 145 20.95 3.94 -5.21
N HIS A 146 21.57 2.77 -5.12
CA HIS A 146 21.19 1.60 -5.89
C HIS A 146 21.38 0.31 -5.09
N VAL A 147 20.66 -0.73 -5.48
CA VAL A 147 20.66 -2.03 -4.79
C VAL A 147 22.01 -2.76 -4.87
N ASP A 148 22.91 -2.39 -5.77
CA ASP A 148 24.17 -3.12 -5.99
C ASP A 148 25.02 -3.26 -4.73
N VAL A 149 25.06 -2.23 -3.88
CA VAL A 149 25.77 -2.28 -2.59
C VAL A 149 25.18 -3.37 -1.69
N VAL A 150 23.85 -3.49 -1.66
CA VAL A 150 23.14 -4.53 -0.92
C VAL A 150 23.34 -5.91 -1.57
N ARG A 151 23.35 -5.97 -2.90
CA ARG A 151 23.55 -7.20 -3.66
C ARG A 151 24.93 -7.80 -3.41
N GLU A 152 25.98 -7.00 -3.41
CA GLU A 152 27.34 -7.48 -3.12
C GLU A 152 27.52 -7.86 -1.65
N ALA A 153 26.92 -7.10 -0.73
CA ALA A 153 26.90 -7.46 0.69
C ALA A 153 26.22 -8.83 0.89
N TRP A 154 25.06 -9.02 0.25
CA TRP A 154 24.31 -10.28 0.31
C TRP A 154 25.08 -11.43 -0.33
N LYS A 155 25.71 -11.21 -1.48
CA LYS A 155 26.55 -12.22 -2.13
C LYS A 155 27.66 -12.69 -1.19
N LYS A 156 28.33 -11.76 -0.51
CA LYS A 156 29.40 -12.11 0.43
C LYS A 156 28.91 -12.86 1.67
N ASP A 157 27.75 -12.47 2.21
CA ASP A 157 27.12 -13.18 3.32
C ASP A 157 26.66 -14.59 2.89
N SER A 158 26.20 -14.74 1.64
CA SER A 158 25.71 -16.02 1.10
C SER A 158 26.81 -17.05 0.89
N GLU A 159 28.04 -16.59 0.59
CA GLU A 159 29.24 -17.41 0.48
C GLU A 159 29.78 -17.86 1.85
N SER A 160 29.38 -17.18 2.93
CA SER A 160 29.82 -17.54 4.28
C SER A 160 29.18 -18.85 4.74
N LEU A 161 30.02 -19.81 5.11
CA LEU A 161 29.58 -21.09 5.71
C LEU A 161 29.22 -20.95 7.21
N THR A 162 29.54 -19.82 7.83
CA THR A 162 29.28 -19.54 9.27
C THR A 162 28.00 -18.72 9.46
N LEU A 163 27.73 -18.27 10.69
CA LEU A 163 26.53 -17.49 11.04
C LEU A 163 26.29 -16.32 10.06
N LYS A 164 25.18 -16.40 9.32
CA LYS A 164 24.76 -15.38 8.34
C LYS A 164 24.26 -14.13 9.05
N VAL A 165 24.70 -12.96 8.59
CA VAL A 165 24.24 -11.67 9.11
C VAL A 165 22.91 -11.27 8.50
N MET A 166 22.63 -11.70 7.27
CA MET A 166 21.40 -11.42 6.54
C MET A 166 20.60 -12.69 6.19
N PRO A 167 20.19 -13.51 7.19
CA PRO A 167 19.52 -14.79 6.96
C PRO A 167 18.17 -14.69 6.24
N HIS A 168 17.46 -13.56 6.32
CA HIS A 168 16.16 -13.36 5.69
C HIS A 168 16.25 -12.71 4.31
N ILE A 169 17.41 -12.18 3.95
CA ILE A 169 17.64 -11.56 2.65
C ILE A 169 18.02 -12.65 1.65
N THR A 170 17.30 -12.67 0.53
CA THR A 170 17.42 -13.66 -0.54
C THR A 170 17.58 -12.98 -1.88
N GLN A 171 17.85 -13.76 -2.94
CA GLN A 171 17.92 -13.23 -4.30
C GLN A 171 16.65 -12.46 -4.70
N SER A 172 15.47 -12.91 -4.26
CA SER A 172 14.17 -12.24 -4.47
C SER A 172 14.12 -10.80 -3.94
N HIS A 173 15.01 -10.41 -3.03
CA HIS A 173 15.07 -9.05 -2.49
C HIS A 173 15.90 -8.11 -3.37
N VAL A 174 17.02 -8.60 -3.90
CA VAL A 174 18.01 -7.82 -4.67
C VAL A 174 17.83 -7.91 -6.19
N GLN A 175 17.11 -8.95 -6.64
CA GLN A 175 16.79 -9.21 -8.05
C GLN A 175 15.40 -9.89 -8.14
N PRO A 176 14.32 -9.15 -7.84
CA PRO A 176 12.95 -9.67 -7.84
C PRO A 176 12.44 -9.93 -9.26
N THR A 177 11.75 -11.06 -9.43
CA THR A 177 10.89 -11.35 -10.59
C THR A 177 9.64 -10.45 -10.62
N ALA A 178 8.87 -10.48 -11.71
CA ALA A 178 7.65 -9.68 -11.86
C ALA A 178 6.64 -9.91 -10.72
N PHE A 179 6.43 -11.17 -10.30
CA PHE A 179 5.54 -11.50 -9.18
C PHE A 179 6.10 -11.04 -7.83
N GLU A 180 7.42 -11.16 -7.62
CA GLU A 180 8.08 -10.74 -6.38
C GLU A 180 8.14 -9.20 -6.23
N LYS A 181 8.06 -8.45 -7.33
CA LYS A 181 7.90 -6.99 -7.31
C LYS A 181 6.58 -6.55 -6.64
N MET A 182 5.56 -7.41 -6.64
CA MET A 182 4.28 -7.14 -5.98
C MET A 182 4.29 -7.48 -4.48
N ARG A 183 5.19 -8.36 -4.05
CA ARG A 183 5.29 -8.80 -2.65
C ARG A 183 5.85 -7.68 -1.76
N VAL A 184 4.96 -6.99 -1.05
CA VAL A 184 5.33 -5.85 -0.22
C VAL A 184 6.22 -6.25 0.97
N ASN A 185 6.05 -7.46 1.51
CA ASN A 185 6.87 -7.96 2.60
C ASN A 185 8.38 -7.96 2.27
N LEU A 186 8.74 -8.27 1.01
CA LEU A 186 10.14 -8.23 0.56
C LEU A 186 10.71 -6.80 0.59
N ALA A 187 9.88 -5.79 0.30
CA ALA A 187 10.30 -4.40 0.38
C ALA A 187 10.57 -3.97 1.84
N PHE A 188 9.73 -4.40 2.77
CA PHE A 188 9.95 -4.16 4.21
C PHE A 188 11.21 -4.86 4.73
N GLN A 189 11.49 -6.08 4.27
CA GLN A 189 12.70 -6.82 4.64
C GLN A 189 13.97 -6.19 4.04
N LEU A 190 13.91 -5.68 2.81
CA LEU A 190 15.04 -4.99 2.18
C LEU A 190 15.42 -3.70 2.92
N PHE A 191 14.45 -2.96 3.45
CA PHE A 191 14.67 -1.76 4.26
C PHE A 191 14.66 -2.06 5.76
N SER A 192 15.46 -3.04 6.18
CA SER A 192 15.53 -3.48 7.58
C SER A 192 16.91 -3.24 8.20
N GLU A 193 16.98 -3.31 9.53
CA GLU A 193 18.25 -3.25 10.26
C GLU A 193 19.21 -4.37 9.87
N GLU A 194 18.69 -5.51 9.42
CA GLU A 194 19.48 -6.66 8.99
C GLU A 194 20.40 -6.30 7.82
N VAL A 195 19.87 -5.58 6.83
CA VAL A 195 20.64 -5.08 5.69
C VAL A 195 21.70 -4.06 6.14
N LEU A 196 21.38 -3.18 7.09
CA LEU A 196 22.35 -2.23 7.64
C LEU A 196 23.52 -2.93 8.33
N LYS A 197 23.24 -4.00 9.10
CA LYS A 197 24.27 -4.83 9.73
C LYS A 197 25.15 -5.53 8.71
N GLY A 198 24.56 -6.04 7.62
CA GLY A 198 25.31 -6.63 6.51
C GLY A 198 26.24 -5.62 5.84
N ILE A 199 25.73 -4.42 5.51
CA ILE A 199 26.55 -3.34 4.94
C ILE A 199 27.69 -2.95 5.89
N PHE A 200 27.41 -2.87 7.20
CA PHE A 200 28.41 -2.55 8.22
C PHE A 200 29.51 -3.61 8.31
N LEU A 201 29.17 -4.90 8.32
CA LEU A 201 30.15 -5.98 8.42
C LEU A 201 31.06 -6.04 7.19
N PHE A 202 30.51 -5.87 5.98
CA PHE A 202 31.27 -5.97 4.74
C PHE A 202 31.78 -4.62 4.22
N LYS A 203 31.78 -3.58 5.06
CA LYS A 203 32.09 -2.20 4.67
C LYS A 203 33.43 -2.06 3.96
N ASP A 204 34.49 -2.69 4.48
CA ASP A 204 35.83 -2.62 3.90
C ASP A 204 35.90 -3.22 2.49
N HIS A 205 35.12 -4.26 2.22
CA HIS A 205 35.00 -4.85 0.90
C HIS A 205 34.16 -3.96 -0.03
N LEU A 206 33.03 -3.46 0.47
CA LEU A 206 32.12 -2.62 -0.32
C LEU A 206 32.76 -1.29 -0.73
N VAL A 207 33.60 -0.68 0.11
CA VAL A 207 34.31 0.56 -0.20
C VAL A 207 35.37 0.34 -1.30
N LYS A 208 35.97 -0.85 -1.37
CA LYS A 208 36.91 -1.21 -2.45
C LYS A 208 36.20 -1.40 -3.78
N THR A 209 35.02 -2.03 -3.76
CA THR A 209 34.24 -2.33 -4.97
C THR A 209 33.43 -1.13 -5.46
N PHE A 210 32.87 -0.34 -4.54
CA PHE A 210 32.03 0.81 -4.83
C PHE A 210 32.56 2.05 -4.11
N LYS A 211 32.83 3.12 -4.88
CA LYS A 211 33.16 4.45 -4.33
C LYS A 211 31.98 5.09 -3.58
N ILE A 212 30.77 4.53 -3.71
CA ILE A 212 29.51 5.10 -3.22
C ILE A 212 28.86 4.12 -2.23
N THR A 213 29.25 4.22 -0.97
CA THR A 213 28.71 3.39 0.13
C THR A 213 27.88 4.20 1.14
N PRO A 214 28.29 5.43 1.55
CA PRO A 214 27.61 6.16 2.61
C PRO A 214 26.18 6.60 2.26
N SER A 215 25.92 6.92 1.00
CA SER A 215 24.61 7.43 0.55
C SER A 215 23.53 6.36 0.63
N THR A 216 23.85 5.12 0.20
CA THR A 216 22.92 3.98 0.25
C THR A 216 22.66 3.52 1.69
N GLU A 217 23.70 3.51 2.55
CA GLU A 217 23.55 3.21 3.98
C GLU A 217 22.62 4.22 4.67
N LYS A 218 22.86 5.52 4.49
CA LYS A 218 22.00 6.59 5.04
C LYS A 218 20.57 6.50 4.51
N PHE A 219 20.39 6.16 3.24
CA PHE A 219 19.07 5.99 2.64
C PHE A 219 18.31 4.82 3.28
N ILE A 220 18.93 3.64 3.38
CA ILE A 220 18.30 2.47 4.02
C ILE A 220 17.99 2.78 5.50
N GLN A 221 18.87 3.47 6.20
CA GLN A 221 18.63 3.88 7.59
C GLN A 221 17.42 4.83 7.72
N LYS A 222 17.25 5.77 6.79
CA LYS A 222 16.07 6.64 6.75
C LYS A 222 14.79 5.83 6.48
N MET A 223 14.84 4.89 5.55
CA MET A 223 13.71 4.03 5.18
C MET A 223 13.31 3.08 6.31
N GLU A 224 14.28 2.44 6.97
CA GLU A 224 14.07 1.58 8.14
C GLU A 224 13.35 2.37 9.24
N ARG A 225 13.86 3.56 9.59
CA ARG A 225 13.23 4.42 10.60
C ARG A 225 11.81 4.81 10.21
N LEU A 226 11.57 5.17 8.95
CA LEU A 226 10.23 5.52 8.46
C LEU A 226 9.25 4.34 8.62
N ILE A 227 9.68 3.14 8.23
CA ILE A 227 8.91 1.89 8.35
C ILE A 227 8.63 1.57 9.82
N PHE A 228 9.65 1.64 10.67
CA PHE A 228 9.55 1.36 12.10
C PHE A 228 8.49 2.25 12.77
N ILE A 229 8.47 3.53 12.43
CA ILE A 229 7.52 4.50 12.98
C ILE A 229 6.10 4.16 12.55
N LYS A 230 5.90 3.81 11.27
CA LYS A 230 4.58 3.51 10.72
C LYS A 230 4.03 2.14 11.18
N ARG A 231 4.91 1.21 11.55
CA ARG A 231 4.51 -0.13 12.05
C ARG A 231 4.01 -0.10 13.51
N ARG A 232 4.27 0.97 14.27
CA ARG A 232 3.84 1.07 15.68
C ARG A 232 2.35 1.40 15.80
N LYS A 233 1.59 0.49 16.42
CA LYS A 233 0.15 0.65 16.75
C LYS A 233 -0.16 1.60 17.93
N SER A 234 0.84 2.09 18.68
CA SER A 234 0.64 2.89 19.91
C SER A 234 1.30 4.27 19.84
N LEU A 235 0.47 5.32 19.91
CA LEU A 235 0.82 6.73 19.74
C LEU A 235 1.57 7.39 20.92
N ARG A 236 1.58 6.80 22.13
CA ARG A 236 1.99 7.54 23.35
C ARG A 236 3.49 7.85 23.45
N LYS A 237 4.37 7.09 22.79
CA LYS A 237 5.81 7.39 22.68
C LYS A 237 6.21 8.01 21.33
N ALA A 238 5.25 8.31 20.46
CA ALA A 238 5.49 8.80 19.10
C ALA A 238 5.67 10.32 19.01
N LEU A 239 5.34 11.09 20.06
CA LEU A 239 5.37 12.56 20.04
C LEU A 239 6.75 13.16 19.70
N ASN A 240 7.83 12.65 20.32
CA ASN A 240 9.21 13.08 19.98
C ASN A 240 9.63 12.66 18.56
N VAL A 241 8.93 11.71 17.97
CA VAL A 241 9.26 11.10 16.68
C VAL A 241 8.43 11.72 15.54
N ILE A 242 7.20 12.16 15.80
CA ILE A 242 6.36 12.91 14.85
C ILE A 242 7.06 14.22 14.44
N GLN A 243 7.80 14.86 15.35
CA GLN A 243 8.58 16.06 15.04
C GLN A 243 9.77 15.74 14.10
N GLN A 244 10.42 14.59 14.28
CA GLN A 244 11.46 14.08 13.36
C GLN A 244 10.89 13.61 12.01
N VAL A 245 9.67 13.08 12.00
CA VAL A 245 8.95 12.68 10.79
C VAL A 245 8.48 13.91 10.01
N GLN A 246 8.01 14.96 10.69
CA GLN A 246 7.66 16.23 10.06
C GLN A 246 8.91 16.91 9.48
N SER A 247 10.05 16.89 10.16
CA SER A 247 11.31 17.36 9.56
C SER A 247 11.75 16.47 8.40
N PHE A 248 11.61 15.14 8.52
CA PHE A 248 11.89 14.20 7.44
C PHE A 248 11.02 14.46 6.21
N TRP A 249 9.71 14.57 6.35
CA TRP A 249 8.79 14.89 5.25
C TRP A 249 8.99 16.30 4.70
N LYS A 250 9.39 17.29 5.51
CA LYS A 250 9.80 18.62 5.01
C LYS A 250 11.08 18.55 4.18
N THR A 251 12.01 17.64 4.47
CA THR A 251 13.19 17.37 3.63
C THR A 251 12.88 16.43 2.46
N PHE A 252 11.89 15.54 2.60
CA PHE A 252 11.56 14.47 1.66
C PHE A 252 10.48 14.87 0.62
N SER A 253 9.62 15.86 0.92
CA SER A 253 8.64 16.39 -0.05
C SER A 253 9.32 17.08 -1.24
N PRO A 254 10.32 17.97 -1.02
CA PRO A 254 11.11 18.53 -2.13
C PRO A 254 11.89 17.45 -2.89
N PHE A 255 12.27 16.36 -2.21
CA PHE A 255 12.95 15.20 -2.80
C PHE A 255 12.06 14.40 -3.77
N CYS A 256 10.77 14.25 -3.49
CA CYS A 256 9.81 13.67 -4.43
C CYS A 256 9.47 14.62 -5.58
N GLU A 257 9.49 15.94 -5.35
CA GLU A 257 9.19 16.97 -6.35
C GLU A 257 10.36 17.20 -7.33
N SER A 258 11.62 17.19 -6.86
CA SER A 258 12.80 17.28 -7.73
C SER A 258 13.01 16.05 -8.61
N GLY A 259 12.49 14.89 -8.20
CA GLY A 259 12.47 13.68 -9.03
C GLY A 259 11.53 13.78 -10.24
N LYS A 260 10.48 14.60 -10.15
CA LYS A 260 9.53 14.80 -11.26
C LYS A 260 10.13 15.60 -12.42
N SER A 261 11.08 16.50 -12.17
CA SER A 261 11.77 17.27 -13.23
C SER A 261 12.83 16.47 -14.00
N MET A 262 13.11 15.22 -13.60
CA MET A 262 14.09 14.34 -14.24
C MET A 262 13.47 13.10 -14.90
N LEU A 263 12.14 12.93 -14.85
CA LEU A 263 11.47 11.81 -15.53
C LEU A 263 11.20 12.18 -16.99
N PRO A 264 11.69 11.41 -17.98
CA PRO A 264 11.22 11.55 -19.37
C PRO A 264 9.71 11.27 -19.40
N SER A 265 8.99 12.13 -20.11
CA SER A 265 7.54 12.10 -20.32
C SER A 265 7.13 10.89 -21.15
N THR A 266 7.21 9.66 -20.61
CA THR A 266 6.63 8.46 -21.22
C THR A 266 6.78 7.26 -20.28
N VAL A 267 5.84 7.08 -19.34
CA VAL A 267 5.28 5.76 -19.05
C VAL A 267 3.82 5.97 -18.64
N GLY A 268 2.92 5.24 -19.29
CA GLY A 268 1.47 5.30 -19.16
C GLY A 268 0.96 5.16 -17.74
N GLY A 269 -0.24 5.71 -17.54
CA GLY A 269 -0.98 5.69 -16.28
C GLY A 269 -1.23 4.30 -15.72
N PHE A 270 -1.67 4.35 -14.47
CA PHE A 270 -2.16 3.29 -13.59
C PHE A 270 -2.58 1.99 -14.27
#